data_AF-A0A6L5NX79-F1
#
_entry.id   AF-A0A6L5NX79-F1
#
_cell.length_a   1.000
_cell.length_b   1.000
_cell.length_c   1.000
_cell.angle_alpha   90.00
_cell.angle_beta   90.00
_cell.angle_gamma   90.00
#
_symmetry.space_group_name_H-M   'P 1'
#
loop_
_entity.id
_entity.type
_entity.pdbx_description
1 polymer ?
#
loop_
_entity_poly.entity_id
_entity_poly.type
_entity_poly.pdbx_seq_one_letter_code
_entity_poly.pdbx_strand_id
1 'polypeptide(L)'
;MNKHNTLCWTLGSLMLLVSSALAAQTALDVEEQRIEAATSHLPEVVNRYDSQVKSLKNTFSQATDELKVTQAIAKQGQLLWQQAVRDVQADNNDDRPLYWSRLQMRSALKQANSGFNIAKWQRNILVNAVEKSSRGFSDIHFKPETQIKILVTGFDPFFLDKDISQSNPSGLAALALDGYTFNINGKQAQVETVMIPVRFADFDNGIIESLLTPFFRDKSIDMVFTISMGRSDFDLERFPARNRSADAPDNLNVFTGATATKPIAPLFNNGTLNGPEFMEFSLPADAMVAVKGKWKTNDHHQVSTLSGGQFNATSLNQLQRATSVEGSGGGYLSNEISYRSLLLRSQFNYDIPVGHIHTPRVKGYDADTEADIVEQIRAMIGAAASTL
;
A
#
# COMPACT_ATOMS: atom_id res chain seq x y z
N MET A 1 -68.83 61.79 18.12
CA MET A 1 -68.10 61.69 16.84
C MET A 1 -66.97 60.70 17.02
N ASN A 2 -67.18 59.48 16.52
CA ASN A 2 -66.24 58.37 16.60
C ASN A 2 -64.99 58.65 15.76
N LYS A 3 -63.80 58.53 16.35
CA LYS A 3 -62.54 58.38 15.61
C LYS A 3 -62.09 56.94 15.72
N HIS A 4 -62.18 56.23 14.60
CA HIS A 4 -61.60 54.92 14.39
C HIS A 4 -60.07 55.06 14.28
N ASN A 5 -59.32 54.36 15.15
CA ASN A 5 -57.92 54.03 14.91
C ASN A 5 -57.87 52.59 14.38
N THR A 6 -57.55 52.44 13.10
CA THR A 6 -57.23 51.19 12.43
C THR A 6 -55.81 50.77 12.82
N LEU A 7 -55.69 49.72 13.63
CA LEU A 7 -54.40 49.06 13.89
C LEU A 7 -54.26 47.88 12.92
N CYS A 8 -53.40 48.05 11.92
CA CYS A 8 -53.08 47.04 10.93
C CYS A 8 -52.14 46.01 11.56
N TRP A 9 -52.61 44.78 11.79
CA TRP A 9 -51.77 43.66 12.20
C TRP A 9 -51.24 42.96 10.94
N THR A 10 -49.99 43.23 10.57
CA THR A 10 -49.27 42.42 9.58
C THR A 10 -48.72 41.17 10.28
N LEU A 11 -49.39 40.02 10.07
CA LEU A 11 -48.80 38.71 10.38
C LEU A 11 -47.60 38.49 9.44
N GLY A 12 -46.40 38.72 9.96
CA GLY A 12 -45.18 38.24 9.33
C GLY A 12 -45.13 36.72 9.40
N SER A 13 -45.43 36.06 8.29
CA SER A 13 -45.22 34.61 8.15
C SER A 13 -43.71 34.37 8.11
N LEU A 14 -43.16 33.89 9.22
CA LEU A 14 -41.77 33.45 9.30
C LEU A 14 -41.67 32.14 8.49
N MET A 15 -41.36 32.23 7.20
CA MET A 15 -40.94 31.08 6.42
C MET A 15 -39.61 30.58 6.99
N LEU A 16 -39.69 29.57 7.85
CA LEU A 16 -38.56 28.69 8.14
C LEU A 16 -38.16 28.02 6.82
N LEU A 17 -37.19 28.63 6.14
CA LEU A 17 -36.40 27.96 5.12
C LEU A 17 -35.66 26.82 5.84
N VAL A 18 -36.26 25.63 5.83
CA VAL A 18 -35.54 24.39 6.08
C VAL A 18 -34.59 24.24 4.91
N SER A 19 -33.41 24.84 5.02
CA SER A 19 -32.29 24.52 4.16
C SER A 19 -31.96 23.06 4.42
N SER A 20 -32.54 22.16 3.62
CA SER A 20 -32.04 20.80 3.49
C SER A 20 -30.60 20.94 2.99
N ALA A 21 -29.65 20.91 3.92
CA ALA A 21 -28.25 20.83 3.59
C ALA A 21 -28.09 19.53 2.80
N LEU A 22 -28.01 19.63 1.48
CA LEU A 22 -27.49 18.55 0.65
C LEU A 22 -26.10 18.27 1.21
N ALA A 23 -25.97 17.14 1.92
CA ALA A 23 -24.69 16.69 2.41
C ALA A 23 -23.73 16.68 1.23
N ALA A 24 -22.62 17.41 1.33
CA ALA A 24 -21.66 17.54 0.24
C ALA A 24 -20.96 16.18 0.02
N GLN A 25 -21.58 15.33 -0.79
CA GLN A 25 -20.99 14.09 -1.28
C GLN A 25 -19.71 14.41 -2.07
N THR A 26 -18.74 13.52 -2.01
CA THR A 26 -17.47 13.67 -2.74
C THR A 26 -17.39 12.65 -3.85
N ALA A 27 -16.99 13.07 -5.05
CA ALA A 27 -16.87 12.17 -6.20
C ALA A 27 -16.01 10.94 -5.90
N LEU A 28 -16.45 9.79 -6.42
CA LEU A 28 -15.67 8.55 -6.38
C LEU A 28 -14.47 8.68 -7.33
N ASP A 29 -13.33 8.15 -6.88
CA ASP A 29 -12.16 8.01 -7.75
C ASP A 29 -12.25 6.77 -8.64
N VAL A 30 -11.26 6.57 -9.52
CA VAL A 30 -11.28 5.50 -10.51
C VAL A 30 -11.29 4.11 -9.85
N GLU A 31 -10.58 3.91 -8.74
CA GLU A 31 -10.60 2.64 -8.01
C GLU A 31 -12.00 2.34 -7.47
N GLU A 32 -12.63 3.32 -6.82
CA GLU A 32 -13.97 3.17 -6.24
C GLU A 32 -15.06 3.01 -7.32
N GLN A 33 -14.88 3.59 -8.50
CA GLN A 33 -15.80 3.40 -9.63
C GLN A 33 -15.81 1.95 -10.14
N ARG A 34 -14.76 1.16 -9.88
CA ARG A 34 -14.70 -0.26 -10.28
C ARG A 34 -15.55 -1.19 -9.40
N ILE A 35 -16.02 -0.72 -8.24
CA ILE A 35 -16.77 -1.55 -7.27
C ILE A 35 -17.99 -2.21 -7.90
N GLU A 36 -18.76 -1.51 -8.74
CA GLU A 36 -19.97 -2.06 -9.37
C GLU A 36 -19.63 -3.21 -10.34
N ALA A 37 -18.62 -3.00 -11.19
CA ALA A 37 -18.12 -4.02 -12.10
C ALA A 37 -17.57 -5.22 -11.33
N ALA A 38 -16.75 -5.00 -10.29
CA ALA A 38 -16.22 -6.05 -9.45
C ALA A 38 -17.32 -6.83 -8.71
N THR A 39 -18.34 -6.16 -8.19
CA THR A 39 -19.49 -6.80 -7.52
C THR A 39 -20.24 -7.72 -8.48
N SER A 40 -20.35 -7.32 -9.74
CA SER A 40 -21.02 -8.12 -10.77
C SER A 40 -20.22 -9.36 -11.18
N HIS A 41 -18.89 -9.25 -11.25
CA HIS A 41 -18.01 -10.34 -11.72
C HIS A 41 -17.52 -11.27 -10.58
N LEU A 42 -17.36 -10.72 -9.37
CA LEU A 42 -16.71 -11.40 -8.23
C LEU A 42 -17.48 -11.12 -6.91
N PRO A 43 -18.79 -11.39 -6.85
CA PRO A 43 -19.62 -11.00 -5.70
C PRO A 43 -19.14 -11.60 -4.38
N GLU A 44 -18.62 -12.84 -4.39
CA GLU A 44 -18.12 -13.50 -3.18
C GLU A 44 -16.85 -12.84 -2.63
N VAL A 45 -15.96 -12.40 -3.52
CA VAL A 45 -14.71 -11.71 -3.15
C VAL A 45 -15.02 -10.32 -2.61
N VAL A 46 -15.85 -9.56 -3.33
CA VAL A 46 -16.19 -8.18 -2.99
C VAL A 46 -16.99 -8.08 -1.69
N ASN A 47 -17.89 -9.03 -1.43
CA ASN A 47 -18.76 -9.00 -0.26
C ASN A 47 -18.22 -9.79 0.94
N ARG A 48 -17.01 -10.38 0.85
CA ARG A 48 -16.46 -11.25 1.90
C ARG A 48 -16.41 -10.57 3.28
N TYR A 49 -16.09 -9.27 3.33
CA TYR A 49 -16.04 -8.49 4.58
C TYR A 49 -17.16 -7.44 4.68
N ASP A 50 -18.32 -7.71 4.10
CA ASP A 50 -19.47 -6.79 4.12
C ASP A 50 -19.93 -6.45 5.55
N SER A 51 -19.69 -7.33 6.52
CA SER A 51 -20.00 -7.04 7.93
C SER A 51 -19.20 -5.84 8.48
N GLN A 52 -17.92 -5.72 8.11
CA GLN A 52 -17.03 -4.62 8.46
C GLN A 52 -17.48 -3.34 7.76
N VAL A 53 -17.84 -3.43 6.47
CA VAL A 53 -18.35 -2.30 5.68
C VAL A 53 -19.67 -1.77 6.27
N LYS A 54 -20.60 -2.65 6.66
CA LYS A 54 -21.85 -2.30 7.34
C LYS A 54 -21.61 -1.67 8.71
N SER A 55 -20.70 -2.21 9.50
CA SER A 55 -20.29 -1.64 10.79
C SER A 55 -19.79 -0.20 10.63
N LEU A 56 -18.96 0.07 9.63
CA LEU A 56 -18.50 1.42 9.30
C LEU A 56 -19.66 2.34 8.90
N LYS A 57 -20.56 1.90 8.01
CA LYS A 57 -21.73 2.68 7.58
C LYS A 57 -22.62 3.06 8.77
N ASN A 58 -22.87 2.12 9.67
CA ASN A 58 -23.66 2.36 10.88
C ASN A 58 -22.96 3.34 11.84
N THR A 59 -21.66 3.18 12.04
CA THR A 59 -20.84 4.10 12.85
C THR A 59 -20.92 5.53 12.31
N PHE A 60 -20.81 5.69 10.99
CA PHE A 60 -20.82 6.99 10.34
C PHE A 60 -22.20 7.67 10.37
N SER A 61 -23.28 6.90 10.18
CA SER A 61 -24.65 7.42 10.19
C SER A 61 -25.16 7.80 11.57
N GLN A 62 -24.62 7.19 12.63
CA GLN A 62 -24.99 7.49 14.03
C GLN A 62 -24.04 8.50 14.71
N ALA A 63 -22.99 8.94 14.02
CA ALA A 63 -22.02 9.86 14.58
C ALA A 63 -22.64 11.23 14.92
N THR A 64 -22.27 11.78 16.08
CA THR A 64 -22.69 13.12 16.54
C THR A 64 -21.51 14.04 16.83
N ASP A 65 -20.28 13.51 16.79
CA ASP A 65 -19.03 14.19 17.17
C ASP A 65 -17.92 13.81 16.19
N GLU A 66 -17.22 14.82 15.67
CA GLU A 66 -16.22 14.69 14.61
C GLU A 66 -14.95 13.94 15.06
N LEU A 67 -14.45 14.22 16.25
CA LEU A 67 -13.22 13.60 16.74
C LEU A 67 -13.46 12.12 17.04
N LYS A 68 -14.58 11.82 17.72
CA LYS A 68 -14.98 10.45 18.04
C LYS A 68 -15.23 9.63 16.77
N VAL A 69 -15.87 10.20 15.76
CA VAL A 69 -16.08 9.47 14.50
C VAL A 69 -14.76 9.21 13.78
N THR A 70 -13.81 10.15 13.78
CA THR A 70 -12.50 9.92 13.14
C THR A 70 -11.76 8.74 13.78
N GLN A 71 -11.72 8.69 15.11
CA GLN A 71 -11.13 7.56 15.84
C GLN A 71 -11.87 6.25 15.58
N ALA A 72 -13.21 6.28 15.61
CA ALA A 72 -14.02 5.09 15.35
C ALA A 72 -13.84 4.56 13.92
N ILE A 73 -13.76 5.45 12.92
CA ILE A 73 -13.53 5.10 11.52
C ILE A 73 -12.14 4.53 11.30
N ALA A 74 -11.09 5.12 11.91
CA ALA A 74 -9.76 4.53 11.91
C ALA A 74 -9.76 3.13 12.53
N LYS A 75 -10.53 2.92 13.62
CA LYS A 75 -10.67 1.60 14.22
C LYS A 75 -11.35 0.60 13.29
N GLN A 76 -12.36 1.00 12.53
CA GLN A 76 -13.00 0.13 11.53
C GLN A 76 -12.02 -0.30 10.43
N GLY A 77 -11.15 0.60 9.97
CA GLY A 77 -10.10 0.23 9.01
C GLY A 77 -9.09 -0.75 9.60
N GLN A 78 -8.65 -0.57 10.86
CA GLN A 78 -7.80 -1.55 11.55
C GLN A 78 -8.50 -2.92 11.67
N LEU A 79 -9.78 -2.94 12.03
CA LEU A 79 -10.55 -4.19 12.13
C LEU A 79 -10.69 -4.90 10.78
N LEU A 80 -10.77 -4.15 9.68
CA LEU A 80 -10.75 -4.71 8.32
C LEU A 80 -9.39 -5.37 8.01
N TRP A 81 -8.28 -4.69 8.30
CA TRP A 81 -6.93 -5.27 8.15
C TRP A 81 -6.80 -6.58 8.91
N GLN A 82 -7.12 -6.55 10.22
CA GLN A 82 -7.03 -7.71 11.09
C GLN A 82 -7.95 -8.85 10.66
N GLN A 83 -9.12 -8.53 10.09
CA GLN A 83 -10.01 -9.54 9.52
C GLN A 83 -9.39 -10.20 8.30
N ALA A 84 -8.78 -9.43 7.40
CA ALA A 84 -8.14 -9.97 6.21
C ALA A 84 -6.93 -10.85 6.53
N VAL A 85 -6.10 -10.43 7.49
CA VAL A 85 -4.99 -11.25 8.01
C VAL A 85 -5.51 -12.58 8.55
N ARG A 86 -6.51 -12.55 9.44
CA ARG A 86 -7.11 -13.78 9.99
C ARG A 86 -7.73 -14.69 8.93
N ASP A 87 -8.35 -14.11 7.89
CA ASP A 87 -8.96 -14.89 6.81
C ASP A 87 -7.89 -15.65 6.02
N VAL A 88 -6.84 -14.97 5.58
CA VAL A 88 -5.72 -15.58 4.85
C VAL A 88 -4.99 -16.61 5.70
N GLN A 89 -4.73 -16.31 6.98
CA GLN A 89 -4.10 -17.25 7.92
C GLN A 89 -4.98 -18.44 8.30
N ALA A 90 -6.26 -18.43 7.93
CA ALA A 90 -7.19 -19.57 8.02
C ALA A 90 -7.32 -20.32 6.68
N ASP A 91 -6.27 -20.29 5.87
CA ASP A 91 -6.14 -20.95 4.56
C ASP A 91 -7.05 -20.40 3.44
N ASN A 92 -7.68 -19.23 3.63
CA ASN A 92 -8.40 -18.53 2.55
C ASN A 92 -7.45 -17.61 1.77
N ASN A 93 -6.55 -18.21 0.99
CA ASN A 93 -5.44 -17.54 0.29
C ASN A 93 -5.90 -16.58 -0.83
N ASP A 94 -6.41 -15.38 -0.47
CA ASP A 94 -6.88 -14.35 -1.42
C ASP A 94 -6.66 -12.94 -0.85
N ASP A 95 -5.95 -12.08 -1.58
CA ASP A 95 -5.64 -10.70 -1.17
C ASP A 95 -6.73 -9.68 -1.56
N ARG A 96 -7.51 -10.00 -2.59
CA ARG A 96 -8.50 -9.10 -3.20
C ARG A 96 -9.63 -8.68 -2.26
N PRO A 97 -10.16 -9.53 -1.33
CA PRO A 97 -11.20 -9.12 -0.41
C PRO A 97 -10.87 -7.87 0.42
N LEU A 98 -9.61 -7.72 0.85
CA LEU A 98 -9.17 -6.53 1.59
C LEU A 98 -9.25 -5.28 0.72
N TYR A 99 -8.73 -5.37 -0.51
CA TYR A 99 -8.73 -4.26 -1.47
C TYR A 99 -10.16 -3.76 -1.75
N TRP A 100 -11.07 -4.66 -2.13
CA TRP A 100 -12.44 -4.29 -2.47
C TRP A 100 -13.22 -3.74 -1.27
N SER A 101 -13.06 -4.36 -0.09
CA SER A 101 -13.72 -3.90 1.13
C SER A 101 -13.23 -2.52 1.57
N ARG A 102 -11.93 -2.23 1.41
CA ARG A 102 -11.37 -0.89 1.66
C ARG A 102 -12.01 0.15 0.74
N LEU A 103 -12.12 -0.15 -0.55
CA LEU A 103 -12.77 0.76 -1.52
C LEU A 103 -14.26 0.97 -1.20
N GLN A 104 -14.99 -0.07 -0.78
CA GLN A 104 -16.38 0.06 -0.33
C GLN A 104 -16.50 0.95 0.90
N MET A 105 -15.59 0.85 1.87
CA MET A 105 -15.54 1.73 3.03
C MET A 105 -15.28 3.19 2.64
N ARG A 106 -14.31 3.44 1.74
CA ARG A 106 -14.04 4.79 1.22
C ARG A 106 -15.24 5.37 0.48
N SER A 107 -15.83 4.61 -0.44
CA SER A 107 -17.02 5.01 -1.19
C SER A 107 -18.19 5.34 -0.26
N ALA A 108 -18.41 4.55 0.79
CA ALA A 108 -19.41 4.82 1.81
C ALA A 108 -19.17 6.17 2.52
N LEU A 109 -17.93 6.47 2.93
CA LEU A 109 -17.59 7.76 3.55
C LEU A 109 -17.71 8.94 2.59
N LYS A 110 -17.53 8.71 1.30
CA LYS A 110 -17.67 9.72 0.26
C LYS A 110 -19.13 10.04 -0.08
N GLN A 111 -20.01 9.04 -0.04
CA GLN A 111 -21.37 9.12 -0.60
C GLN A 111 -22.50 9.07 0.43
N ALA A 112 -22.31 8.39 1.57
CA ALA A 112 -23.38 8.22 2.55
C ALA A 112 -23.62 9.49 3.39
N ASN A 113 -24.83 9.61 3.92
CA ASN A 113 -25.18 10.64 4.89
C ASN A 113 -24.54 10.32 6.25
N SER A 114 -23.94 11.33 6.88
CA SER A 114 -23.45 11.28 8.26
C SER A 114 -24.56 11.65 9.24
N GLY A 115 -24.42 11.25 10.51
CA GLY A 115 -25.35 11.65 11.58
C GLY A 115 -25.28 13.13 11.99
N PHE A 116 -24.30 13.87 11.45
CA PHE A 116 -24.07 15.29 11.68
C PHE A 116 -23.72 16.01 10.37
N ASN A 117 -23.78 17.34 10.36
CA ASN A 117 -23.34 18.15 9.22
C ASN A 117 -21.81 18.05 9.06
N ILE A 118 -21.36 17.48 7.95
CA ILE A 118 -19.94 17.25 7.67
C ILE A 118 -19.50 17.99 6.39
N ALA A 119 -18.38 18.69 6.47
CA ALA A 119 -17.74 19.36 5.35
C ALA A 119 -16.91 18.38 4.50
N LYS A 120 -16.63 18.75 3.25
CA LYS A 120 -15.83 17.95 2.31
C LYS A 120 -14.44 17.60 2.85
N TRP A 121 -13.75 18.54 3.50
CA TRP A 121 -12.42 18.29 4.06
C TRP A 121 -12.44 17.30 5.22
N GLN A 122 -13.50 17.31 6.04
CA GLN A 122 -13.70 16.35 7.13
C GLN A 122 -13.96 14.95 6.57
N ARG A 123 -14.77 14.81 5.51
CA ARG A 123 -14.94 13.53 4.79
C ARG A 123 -13.60 13.00 4.28
N ASN A 124 -12.76 13.85 3.71
CA ASN A 124 -11.43 13.45 3.24
C ASN A 124 -10.55 12.95 4.40
N ILE A 125 -10.62 13.56 5.59
CA ILE A 125 -9.92 13.05 6.78
C ILE A 125 -10.39 11.63 7.12
N LEU A 126 -11.70 11.37 7.10
CA LEU A 126 -12.24 10.04 7.38
C LEU A 126 -11.82 9.01 6.33
N VAL A 127 -11.87 9.37 5.05
CA VAL A 127 -11.40 8.52 3.94
C VAL A 127 -9.92 8.17 4.13
N ASN A 128 -9.08 9.17 4.43
CA ASN A 128 -7.65 8.97 4.68
C ASN A 128 -7.39 8.12 5.93
N ALA A 129 -8.24 8.25 6.97
CA ALA A 129 -8.14 7.45 8.18
C ALA A 129 -8.38 5.96 7.89
N VAL A 130 -9.42 5.61 7.12
CA VAL A 130 -9.65 4.21 6.67
C VAL A 130 -8.53 3.75 5.77
N GLU A 131 -8.14 4.58 4.80
CA GLU A 131 -7.09 4.26 3.83
C GLU A 131 -5.81 3.83 4.54
N LYS A 132 -5.36 4.61 5.54
CA LYS A 132 -4.14 4.30 6.29
C LYS A 132 -4.33 3.09 7.21
N SER A 133 -5.41 3.06 8.00
CA SER A 133 -5.59 2.04 9.04
C SER A 133 -5.87 0.64 8.49
N SER A 134 -6.47 0.53 7.31
CA SER A 134 -6.74 -0.75 6.64
C SER A 134 -5.54 -1.32 5.87
N ARG A 135 -4.37 -0.69 5.96
CA ARG A 135 -3.11 -1.11 5.30
C ARG A 135 -2.09 -1.72 6.26
N GLY A 136 -2.46 -1.94 7.52
CA GLY A 136 -1.54 -2.43 8.55
C GLY A 136 -0.62 -1.36 9.16
N PHE A 137 -0.64 -0.11 8.69
CA PHE A 137 0.28 0.95 9.14
C PHE A 137 0.18 1.27 10.64
N SER A 138 -0.96 0.95 11.26
CA SER A 138 -1.23 1.16 12.68
C SER A 138 -1.23 -0.16 13.49
N ASP A 139 -0.84 -1.28 12.87
CA ASP A 139 -0.91 -2.63 13.46
C ASP A 139 0.48 -3.29 13.59
N ILE A 140 1.57 -2.54 13.35
CA ILE A 140 2.95 -3.04 13.48
C ILE A 140 3.33 -3.16 14.96
N HIS A 141 3.35 -4.38 15.48
CA HIS A 141 3.55 -4.67 16.90
C HIS A 141 4.48 -5.87 17.14
N PHE A 142 5.78 -5.58 17.32
CA PHE A 142 6.74 -6.59 17.76
C PHE A 142 6.53 -6.99 19.23
N LYS A 143 6.47 -8.30 19.49
CA LYS A 143 6.34 -8.85 20.84
C LYS A 143 7.61 -8.59 21.67
N PRO A 144 7.51 -8.50 23.02
CA PRO A 144 8.66 -8.23 23.88
C PRO A 144 9.82 -9.21 23.74
N GLU A 145 9.53 -10.48 23.45
CA GLU A 145 10.51 -11.55 23.26
C GLU A 145 11.21 -11.53 21.90
N THR A 146 10.77 -10.70 20.95
CA THR A 146 11.30 -10.66 19.60
C THR A 146 12.71 -10.07 19.57
N GLN A 147 13.66 -10.88 19.10
CA GLN A 147 15.08 -10.54 18.97
C GLN A 147 15.49 -10.18 17.54
N ILE A 148 14.73 -10.63 16.53
CA ILE A 148 14.91 -10.24 15.13
C ILE A 148 13.57 -9.70 14.61
N LYS A 149 13.53 -8.42 14.30
CA LYS A 149 12.33 -7.67 13.89
C LYS A 149 12.39 -7.39 12.40
N ILE A 150 11.48 -7.98 11.64
CA ILE A 150 11.48 -7.91 10.18
C ILE A 150 10.23 -7.17 9.74
N LEU A 151 10.41 -6.11 8.94
CA LEU A 151 9.30 -5.42 8.30
C LEU A 151 9.18 -5.86 6.84
N VAL A 152 8.00 -6.28 6.41
CA VAL A 152 7.71 -6.69 5.04
C VAL A 152 6.63 -5.78 4.44
N THR A 153 6.77 -5.41 3.17
CA THR A 153 5.70 -4.74 2.42
C THR A 153 5.21 -5.59 1.27
N GLY A 154 3.90 -5.50 1.00
CA GLY A 154 3.26 -6.00 -0.22
C GLY A 154 2.48 -4.90 -0.93
N PHE A 155 1.95 -5.15 -2.13
CA PHE A 155 1.15 -4.19 -2.87
C PHE A 155 -0.29 -4.66 -3.08
N ASP A 156 -1.20 -3.68 -3.19
CA ASP A 156 -2.57 -3.92 -3.67
C ASP A 156 -2.57 -4.57 -5.08
N PRO A 157 -3.68 -5.22 -5.48
CA PRO A 157 -3.94 -5.58 -6.87
C PRO A 157 -3.86 -4.39 -7.83
N PHE A 158 -3.44 -4.66 -9.07
CA PHE A 158 -3.29 -3.64 -10.12
C PHE A 158 -3.65 -4.17 -11.51
N PHE A 159 -3.71 -3.26 -12.50
CA PHE A 159 -4.20 -3.54 -13.85
C PHE A 159 -5.65 -4.07 -13.92
N LEU A 160 -6.48 -3.61 -12.98
CA LEU A 160 -7.88 -4.04 -12.84
C LEU A 160 -8.80 -3.63 -14.00
N ASP A 161 -8.37 -2.69 -14.85
CA ASP A 161 -9.07 -2.38 -16.11
C ASP A 161 -8.86 -3.47 -17.19
N LYS A 162 -7.76 -4.22 -17.09
CA LYS A 162 -7.48 -5.36 -17.99
C LYS A 162 -8.11 -6.64 -17.46
N ASP A 163 -8.02 -6.86 -16.15
CA ASP A 163 -8.58 -8.02 -15.48
C ASP A 163 -9.03 -7.65 -14.06
N ILE A 164 -10.35 -7.49 -13.88
CA ILE A 164 -10.96 -7.12 -12.59
C ILE A 164 -10.74 -8.19 -11.50
N SER A 165 -10.36 -9.41 -11.90
CA SER A 165 -10.11 -10.55 -11.01
C SER A 165 -8.67 -10.72 -10.59
N GLN A 166 -7.75 -9.89 -11.11
CA GLN A 166 -6.33 -9.96 -10.82
C GLN A 166 -6.06 -9.85 -9.31
N SER A 167 -5.37 -10.84 -8.76
CA SER A 167 -4.78 -10.84 -7.41
C SER A 167 -3.35 -10.32 -7.45
N ASN A 168 -2.74 -10.16 -6.27
CA ASN A 168 -1.33 -9.84 -6.15
C ASN A 168 -0.64 -10.74 -5.10
N PRO A 169 0.26 -11.65 -5.49
CA PRO A 169 0.95 -12.54 -4.56
C PRO A 169 1.78 -11.79 -3.50
N SER A 170 2.24 -10.57 -3.78
CA SER A 170 2.91 -9.75 -2.76
C SER A 170 1.93 -9.24 -1.69
N GLY A 171 0.69 -8.94 -2.07
CA GLY A 171 -0.38 -8.59 -1.15
C GLY A 171 -0.79 -9.78 -0.29
N LEU A 172 -0.90 -10.97 -0.90
CA LEU A 172 -1.17 -12.20 -0.16
C LEU A 172 -0.05 -12.50 0.84
N ALA A 173 1.22 -12.36 0.44
CA ALA A 173 2.36 -12.57 1.33
C ALA A 173 2.35 -11.63 2.54
N ALA A 174 1.96 -10.37 2.37
CA ALA A 174 1.80 -9.45 3.49
C ALA A 174 0.74 -9.98 4.48
N LEU A 175 -0.45 -10.34 4.00
CA LEU A 175 -1.52 -10.84 4.86
C LEU A 175 -1.16 -12.15 5.56
N ALA A 176 -0.51 -13.07 4.86
CA ALA A 176 -0.13 -14.37 5.41
C ALA A 176 0.98 -14.28 6.46
N LEU A 177 1.90 -13.31 6.33
CA LEU A 177 3.08 -13.21 7.19
C LEU A 177 2.93 -12.20 8.33
N ASP A 178 1.81 -11.49 8.44
CA ASP A 178 1.57 -10.53 9.52
C ASP A 178 1.55 -11.22 10.89
N GLY A 179 2.42 -10.78 11.80
CA GLY A 179 2.60 -11.40 13.12
C GLY A 179 3.28 -12.77 13.09
N TYR A 180 3.80 -13.22 11.94
CA TYR A 180 4.46 -14.53 11.83
C TYR A 180 5.73 -14.55 12.68
N THR A 181 5.84 -15.58 13.53
CA THR A 181 6.98 -15.75 14.45
C THR A 181 7.67 -17.09 14.21
N PHE A 182 8.99 -17.10 14.25
CA PHE A 182 9.77 -18.32 14.05
C PHE A 182 11.10 -18.24 14.82
N ASN A 183 11.63 -19.40 15.21
CA ASN A 183 12.95 -19.48 15.85
C ASN A 183 14.02 -19.73 14.79
N ILE A 184 15.09 -18.95 14.83
CA ILE A 184 16.25 -19.13 13.95
C ILE A 184 17.53 -18.91 14.75
N ASN A 185 18.46 -19.87 14.72
CA ASN A 185 19.71 -19.83 15.48
C ASN A 185 19.55 -19.50 16.98
N GLY A 186 18.47 -19.99 17.59
CA GLY A 186 18.14 -19.73 19.01
C GLY A 186 17.62 -18.32 19.30
N LYS A 187 17.34 -17.51 18.27
CA LYS A 187 16.70 -16.19 18.38
C LYS A 187 15.25 -16.26 17.92
N GLN A 188 14.37 -15.59 18.65
CA GLN A 188 12.97 -15.41 18.24
C GLN A 188 12.87 -14.29 17.20
N ALA A 189 12.46 -14.61 15.98
CA ALA A 189 12.16 -13.65 14.92
C ALA A 189 10.66 -13.41 14.80
N GLN A 190 10.29 -12.22 14.34
CA GLN A 190 8.91 -11.84 14.00
C GLN A 190 8.88 -10.98 12.74
N VAL A 191 7.88 -11.25 11.90
CA VAL A 191 7.54 -10.47 10.72
C VAL A 191 6.30 -9.64 11.02
N GLU A 192 6.38 -8.34 10.73
CA GLU A 192 5.23 -7.44 10.69
C GLU A 192 5.09 -6.90 9.27
N THR A 193 3.86 -6.65 8.83
CA THR A 193 3.62 -6.33 7.42
C THR A 193 2.76 -5.09 7.20
N VAL A 194 2.85 -4.53 5.99
CA VAL A 194 1.95 -3.48 5.53
C VAL A 194 1.64 -3.60 4.04
N MET A 195 0.49 -3.03 3.65
CA MET A 195 0.01 -2.99 2.26
C MET A 195 0.20 -1.62 1.62
N ILE A 196 0.94 -1.57 0.51
CA ILE A 196 1.27 -0.33 -0.22
C ILE A 196 0.34 -0.14 -1.42
N PRO A 197 -0.21 1.07 -1.65
CA PRO A 197 -1.02 1.36 -2.82
C PRO A 197 -0.19 1.38 -4.12
N VAL A 198 -0.79 0.97 -5.22
CA VAL A 198 -0.21 1.14 -6.57
C VAL A 198 -0.69 2.49 -7.14
N ARG A 199 -0.21 3.58 -6.53
CA ARG A 199 -0.57 4.97 -6.89
C ARG A 199 0.63 5.91 -6.75
N PHE A 200 0.94 6.67 -7.81
CA PHE A 200 2.09 7.56 -7.82
C PHE A 200 1.99 8.69 -6.80
N ALA A 201 0.78 9.24 -6.62
CA ALA A 201 0.55 10.35 -5.71
C ALA A 201 0.86 9.99 -4.24
N ASP A 202 0.62 8.75 -3.79
CA ASP A 202 0.95 8.32 -2.43
C ASP A 202 2.47 8.30 -2.19
N PHE A 203 3.23 7.85 -3.20
CA PHE A 203 4.70 7.88 -3.18
C PHE A 203 5.23 9.32 -3.20
N ASP A 204 4.68 10.16 -4.07
CA ASP A 204 5.05 11.56 -4.19
C ASP A 204 4.77 12.35 -2.89
N ASN A 205 3.73 11.95 -2.14
CA ASN A 205 3.37 12.49 -0.82
C ASN A 205 4.10 11.80 0.35
N GLY A 206 5.10 10.96 0.07
CA GLY A 206 6.01 10.43 1.08
C GLY A 206 5.48 9.27 1.90
N ILE A 207 4.62 8.40 1.35
CA ILE A 207 4.07 7.25 2.09
C ILE A 207 5.15 6.30 2.62
N ILE A 208 6.22 6.07 1.84
CA ILE A 208 7.33 5.17 2.23
C ILE A 208 8.14 5.78 3.36
N GLU A 209 8.44 7.08 3.25
CA GLU A 209 9.18 7.81 4.27
C GLU A 209 8.37 7.91 5.57
N SER A 210 7.05 8.15 5.47
CA SER A 210 6.15 8.18 6.62
C SER A 210 6.09 6.83 7.36
N LEU A 211 6.12 5.72 6.63
CA LEU A 211 6.15 4.37 7.17
C LEU A 211 7.49 4.06 7.87
N LEU A 212 8.62 4.28 7.17
CA LEU A 212 9.91 3.74 7.59
C LEU A 212 10.70 4.66 8.52
N THR A 213 10.47 5.97 8.47
CA THR A 213 11.21 6.96 9.28
C THR A 213 11.23 6.63 10.77
N PRO A 214 10.10 6.28 11.43
CA PRO A 214 10.12 5.94 12.85
C PRO A 214 11.08 4.78 13.15
N PHE A 215 11.06 3.72 12.34
CA PHE A 215 11.87 2.53 12.58
C PHE A 215 13.36 2.75 12.35
N PHE A 216 13.73 3.54 11.33
CA PHE A 216 15.14 3.87 11.07
C PHE A 216 15.70 4.89 12.05
N ARG A 217 14.91 5.89 12.44
CA ARG A 217 15.29 6.87 13.47
C ARG A 217 15.50 6.18 14.83
N ASP A 218 14.57 5.31 15.21
CA ASP A 218 14.55 4.68 16.53
C ASP A 218 15.36 3.36 16.54
N LYS A 219 15.93 2.97 15.39
CA LYS A 219 16.72 1.75 15.17
C LYS A 219 16.05 0.49 15.73
N SER A 220 14.78 0.32 15.38
CA SER A 220 13.87 -0.61 16.05
C SER A 220 13.46 -1.82 15.20
N ILE A 221 14.07 -2.00 14.03
CA ILE A 221 13.90 -3.17 13.14
C ILE A 221 15.24 -3.64 12.59
N ASP A 222 15.37 -4.93 12.31
CA ASP A 222 16.62 -5.56 11.89
C ASP A 222 16.69 -5.86 10.40
N MET A 223 15.54 -5.95 9.69
CA MET A 223 15.49 -6.12 8.24
C MET A 223 14.26 -5.45 7.62
N VAL A 224 14.39 -5.01 6.36
CA VAL A 224 13.24 -4.58 5.54
C VAL A 224 13.21 -5.34 4.21
N PHE A 225 12.09 -6.00 3.96
CA PHE A 225 11.77 -6.60 2.68
C PHE A 225 10.65 -5.80 2.02
N THR A 226 10.83 -5.44 0.77
CA THR A 226 9.74 -4.94 -0.07
C THR A 226 9.46 -5.99 -1.14
N ILE A 227 8.20 -6.34 -1.34
CA ILE A 227 7.82 -7.45 -2.22
C ILE A 227 6.86 -6.93 -3.28
N SER A 228 7.02 -7.37 -4.51
CA SER A 228 6.12 -7.03 -5.62
C SER A 228 5.91 -8.21 -6.55
N MET A 229 4.77 -8.25 -7.24
CA MET A 229 4.56 -9.24 -8.29
C MET A 229 5.48 -8.95 -9.47
N GLY A 230 6.22 -9.96 -9.91
CA GLY A 230 7.24 -9.84 -10.96
C GLY A 230 6.94 -10.63 -12.22
N ARG A 231 7.79 -11.63 -12.50
CA ARG A 231 7.92 -12.30 -13.81
C ARG A 231 7.69 -13.80 -13.69
N SER A 232 8.67 -14.64 -14.02
CA SER A 232 8.54 -16.10 -14.00
C SER A 232 9.04 -16.73 -12.71
N ASP A 233 10.08 -16.14 -12.12
CA ASP A 233 10.84 -16.66 -10.98
C ASP A 233 10.90 -15.60 -9.88
N PHE A 234 11.53 -15.94 -8.75
CA PHE A 234 11.91 -14.93 -7.77
C PHE A 234 13.16 -14.19 -8.23
N ASP A 235 13.13 -12.87 -8.14
CA ASP A 235 14.26 -12.01 -8.47
C ASP A 235 14.60 -11.10 -7.28
N LEU A 236 15.81 -11.23 -6.76
CA LEU A 236 16.41 -10.30 -5.80
C LEU A 236 16.92 -9.10 -6.59
N GLU A 237 16.29 -7.95 -6.40
CA GLU A 237 16.57 -6.80 -7.26
C GLU A 237 17.80 -6.03 -6.78
N ARG A 238 18.95 -6.33 -7.40
CA ARG A 238 20.28 -5.89 -6.95
C ARG A 238 20.43 -4.37 -6.93
N PHE A 239 19.98 -3.70 -7.99
CA PHE A 239 20.24 -2.27 -8.21
C PHE A 239 18.96 -1.47 -8.48
N PRO A 240 18.30 -0.94 -7.43
CA PRO A 240 17.19 -0.02 -7.59
C PRO A 240 17.64 1.33 -8.16
N ALA A 241 16.83 1.90 -9.05
CA ALA A 241 17.08 3.17 -9.73
C ALA A 241 16.23 4.31 -9.17
N ARG A 242 16.73 5.54 -9.30
CA ARG A 242 16.01 6.75 -8.87
C ARG A 242 14.82 7.08 -9.75
N ASN A 243 15.00 7.06 -11.07
CA ASN A 243 14.00 7.63 -11.98
C ASN A 243 12.87 6.66 -12.31
N ARG A 244 11.68 7.22 -12.54
CA ARG A 244 10.58 6.55 -13.23
C ARG A 244 10.85 6.56 -14.73
N SER A 245 10.44 5.51 -15.42
CA SER A 245 10.55 5.40 -16.89
C SER A 245 9.46 4.53 -17.52
N ALA A 246 8.59 3.93 -16.71
CA ALA A 246 7.49 3.12 -17.18
C ALA A 246 6.37 3.98 -17.82
N ASP A 247 6.00 3.63 -19.04
CA ASP A 247 4.83 4.16 -19.74
C ASP A 247 3.59 3.32 -19.40
N ALA A 248 3.22 3.32 -18.12
CA ALA A 248 2.08 2.58 -17.60
C ALA A 248 1.32 3.43 -16.57
N PRO A 249 -0.02 3.32 -16.53
CA PRO A 249 -0.81 4.03 -15.54
C PRO A 249 -0.68 3.37 -14.16
N ASP A 250 -1.02 4.12 -13.12
CA ASP A 250 -1.31 3.58 -11.79
C ASP A 250 -2.79 3.14 -11.64
N ASN A 251 -3.19 2.71 -10.45
CA ASN A 251 -4.56 2.27 -10.21
C ASN A 251 -5.60 3.40 -10.37
N LEU A 252 -5.20 4.67 -10.39
CA LEU A 252 -6.08 5.80 -10.70
C LEU A 252 -6.06 6.19 -12.18
N ASN A 253 -5.43 5.37 -13.03
CA ASN A 253 -5.23 5.63 -14.45
C ASN A 253 -4.36 6.87 -14.72
N VAL A 254 -3.50 7.24 -13.75
CA VAL A 254 -2.59 8.37 -13.88
C VAL A 254 -1.26 7.90 -14.47
N PHE A 255 -0.80 8.61 -15.49
CA PHE A 255 0.54 8.46 -16.05
C PHE A 255 1.44 9.57 -15.52
N THR A 256 2.71 9.24 -15.27
CA THR A 256 3.72 10.23 -14.87
C THR A 256 4.29 11.01 -16.05
N GLY A 257 4.08 10.51 -17.28
CA GLY A 257 4.71 11.03 -18.49
C GLY A 257 6.20 10.67 -18.64
N ALA A 258 6.72 9.81 -17.77
CA ALA A 258 8.06 9.26 -17.88
C ALA A 258 8.11 8.16 -18.94
N THR A 259 9.24 8.07 -19.65
CA THR A 259 9.49 7.01 -20.64
C THR A 259 10.93 6.54 -20.55
N ALA A 260 11.27 5.43 -21.22
CA ALA A 260 12.64 4.95 -21.32
C ALA A 260 13.63 5.99 -21.90
N THR A 261 13.16 6.88 -22.78
CA THR A 261 13.97 7.94 -23.40
C THR A 261 13.91 9.27 -22.65
N LYS A 262 12.92 9.44 -21.77
CA LYS A 262 12.73 10.62 -20.92
C LYS A 262 12.41 10.16 -19.49
N PRO A 263 13.40 9.59 -18.77
CA PRO A 263 13.21 9.21 -17.38
C PRO A 263 12.99 10.45 -16.51
N ILE A 264 12.16 10.33 -15.47
CA ILE A 264 11.79 11.44 -14.59
C ILE A 264 12.04 11.04 -13.15
N ALA A 265 12.77 11.89 -12.40
CA ALA A 265 12.92 11.70 -10.97
C ALA A 265 11.56 11.84 -10.26
N PRO A 266 11.20 10.93 -9.34
CA PRO A 266 9.94 11.00 -8.61
C PRO A 266 9.91 12.24 -7.71
N LEU A 267 8.71 12.62 -7.27
CA LEU A 267 8.54 13.74 -6.37
C LEU A 267 8.63 13.30 -4.91
N PHE A 268 8.88 14.25 -4.02
CA PHE A 268 8.76 14.07 -2.58
C PHE A 268 8.28 15.39 -1.97
N ASN A 269 7.04 15.40 -1.47
CA ASN A 269 6.39 16.56 -0.85
C ASN A 269 6.52 17.85 -1.70
N ASN A 270 6.07 17.79 -2.95
CA ASN A 270 6.14 18.84 -3.97
C ASN A 270 7.55 19.22 -4.46
N GLY A 271 8.61 18.62 -3.91
CA GLY A 271 9.98 18.73 -4.42
C GLY A 271 10.37 17.52 -5.27
N THR A 272 11.56 17.58 -5.89
CA THR A 272 12.16 16.41 -6.54
C THR A 272 12.85 15.53 -5.49
N LEU A 273 12.66 14.21 -5.56
CA LEU A 273 13.42 13.27 -4.74
C LEU A 273 14.89 13.28 -5.17
N ASN A 274 15.75 13.72 -4.25
CA ASN A 274 17.20 13.83 -4.46
C ASN A 274 17.92 12.61 -3.88
N GLY A 275 18.89 12.10 -4.63
CA GLY A 275 19.71 10.96 -4.25
C GLY A 275 20.58 10.49 -5.43
N PRO A 276 21.45 9.48 -5.24
CA PRO A 276 22.22 8.89 -6.31
C PRO A 276 21.30 8.21 -7.34
N GLU A 277 21.75 8.05 -8.57
CA GLU A 277 20.92 7.47 -9.65
C GLU A 277 20.59 5.99 -9.43
N PHE A 278 21.47 5.26 -8.75
CA PHE A 278 21.27 3.87 -8.37
C PHE A 278 21.67 3.66 -6.91
N MET A 279 21.02 2.69 -6.28
CA MET A 279 21.36 2.15 -4.97
C MET A 279 21.67 0.66 -5.14
N GLU A 280 22.21 0.02 -4.10
CA GLU A 280 22.46 -1.41 -4.07
C GLU A 280 21.74 -2.02 -2.86
N PHE A 281 21.01 -3.12 -3.07
CA PHE A 281 20.34 -3.80 -1.96
C PHE A 281 21.36 -4.48 -1.03
N SER A 282 20.95 -4.69 0.22
CA SER A 282 21.81 -5.24 1.27
C SER A 282 21.22 -6.47 1.98
N LEU A 283 20.10 -7.03 1.51
CA LEU A 283 19.64 -8.34 2.00
C LEU A 283 20.67 -9.43 1.64
N PRO A 284 20.84 -10.47 2.48
CA PRO A 284 21.83 -11.53 2.27
C PRO A 284 21.46 -12.42 1.08
N ALA A 285 21.88 -12.00 -0.11
CA ALA A 285 21.54 -12.61 -1.39
C ALA A 285 21.88 -14.10 -1.45
N ASP A 286 23.10 -14.46 -1.06
CA ASP A 286 23.60 -15.84 -1.12
C ASP A 286 22.73 -16.79 -0.30
N ALA A 287 22.30 -16.37 0.89
CA ALA A 287 21.41 -17.16 1.75
C ALA A 287 20.04 -17.35 1.11
N MET A 288 19.46 -16.29 0.53
CA MET A 288 18.15 -16.35 -0.11
C MET A 288 18.17 -17.14 -1.43
N VAL A 289 19.23 -17.02 -2.24
CA VAL A 289 19.42 -17.78 -3.49
C VAL A 289 19.60 -19.28 -3.21
N ALA A 290 20.18 -19.64 -2.06
CA ALA A 290 20.35 -21.03 -1.66
C ALA A 290 19.03 -21.75 -1.35
N VAL A 291 17.95 -21.01 -1.07
CA VAL A 291 16.61 -21.57 -0.79
C VAL A 291 16.14 -22.41 -1.98
N LYS A 292 15.71 -23.64 -1.68
CA LYS A 292 15.09 -24.53 -2.65
C LYS A 292 13.58 -24.36 -2.61
N GLY A 293 12.97 -24.26 -3.78
CA GLY A 293 11.54 -24.12 -3.93
C GLY A 293 11.10 -24.43 -5.36
N LYS A 294 9.82 -24.22 -5.64
CA LYS A 294 9.20 -24.48 -6.95
C LYS A 294 9.77 -23.54 -8.03
N TRP A 295 10.12 -22.32 -7.67
CA TRP A 295 10.73 -21.34 -8.56
C TRP A 295 12.20 -21.13 -8.23
N LYS A 296 12.98 -20.71 -9.22
CA LYS A 296 14.35 -20.28 -8.96
C LYS A 296 14.33 -18.95 -8.21
N THR A 297 15.33 -18.72 -7.38
CA THR A 297 15.67 -17.40 -6.85
C THR A 297 16.91 -16.88 -7.58
N ASN A 298 16.78 -15.76 -8.27
CA ASN A 298 17.86 -15.12 -9.02
C ASN A 298 18.39 -13.89 -8.27
N ASP A 299 19.69 -13.69 -8.32
CA ASP A 299 20.29 -12.39 -8.04
C ASP A 299 20.22 -11.55 -9.33
N HIS A 300 19.25 -10.62 -9.41
CA HIS A 300 18.91 -9.94 -10.66
C HIS A 300 19.64 -8.60 -10.78
N HIS A 301 20.52 -8.50 -11.78
CA HIS A 301 21.47 -7.40 -11.97
C HIS A 301 21.20 -6.53 -13.20
N GLN A 302 20.19 -6.88 -14.02
CA GLN A 302 19.90 -6.13 -15.23
C GLN A 302 19.44 -4.71 -14.88
N VAL A 303 19.97 -3.70 -15.54
CA VAL A 303 19.56 -2.30 -15.36
C VAL A 303 19.53 -1.61 -16.72
N SER A 304 18.94 -0.43 -16.80
CA SER A 304 18.99 0.42 -17.99
C SER A 304 19.41 1.84 -17.63
N THR A 305 20.28 2.41 -18.47
CA THR A 305 20.77 3.79 -18.33
C THR A 305 20.54 4.56 -19.62
N LEU A 306 20.39 5.89 -19.52
CA LEU A 306 20.03 6.71 -20.67
C LEU A 306 21.11 6.68 -21.77
N SER A 307 22.39 6.60 -21.38
CA SER A 307 23.53 6.57 -22.30
C SER A 307 23.98 5.16 -22.68
N GLY A 308 23.84 4.19 -21.77
CA GLY A 308 24.37 2.83 -21.94
C GLY A 308 23.33 1.80 -22.38
N GLY A 309 22.03 2.16 -22.43
CA GLY A 309 20.96 1.20 -22.66
C GLY A 309 20.89 0.15 -21.55
N GLN A 310 20.40 -1.05 -21.90
CA GLN A 310 20.20 -2.16 -20.97
C GLN A 310 21.44 -3.07 -20.90
N PHE A 311 21.88 -3.41 -19.69
CA PHE A 311 22.99 -4.34 -19.44
C PHE A 311 22.91 -4.92 -18.02
N ASN A 312 23.69 -5.99 -17.75
CA ASN A 312 23.85 -6.52 -16.39
C ASN A 312 24.99 -5.78 -15.69
N ALA A 313 24.68 -5.02 -14.64
CA ALA A 313 25.69 -4.33 -13.85
C ALA A 313 26.40 -5.33 -12.90
N THR A 314 27.71 -5.21 -12.78
CA THR A 314 28.51 -6.07 -11.88
C THR A 314 28.76 -5.44 -10.52
N SER A 315 28.60 -4.12 -10.41
CA SER A 315 28.77 -3.35 -9.18
C SER A 315 28.12 -1.97 -9.30
N LEU A 316 27.83 -1.34 -8.16
CA LEU A 316 27.35 0.04 -8.13
C LEU A 316 28.37 1.03 -8.74
N ASN A 317 29.66 0.72 -8.71
CA ASN A 317 30.71 1.56 -9.30
C ASN A 317 30.54 1.71 -10.83
N GLN A 318 30.10 0.65 -11.52
CA GLN A 318 29.84 0.68 -12.96
C GLN A 318 28.71 1.64 -13.34
N LEU A 319 27.82 1.96 -12.38
CA LEU A 319 26.66 2.84 -12.57
C LEU A 319 26.95 4.28 -12.18
N GLN A 320 28.20 4.60 -11.79
CA GLN A 320 28.60 5.96 -11.47
C GLN A 320 28.43 6.87 -12.68
N ARG A 321 27.83 8.06 -12.44
CA ARG A 321 27.57 9.11 -13.44
C ARG A 321 26.57 8.73 -14.54
N ALA A 322 25.96 7.55 -14.50
CA ALA A 322 24.89 7.19 -15.41
C ALA A 322 23.57 7.81 -14.95
N THR A 323 22.76 8.31 -15.89
CA THR A 323 21.36 8.64 -15.62
C THR A 323 20.54 7.36 -15.65
N SER A 324 19.85 7.07 -14.56
CA SER A 324 19.03 5.87 -14.43
C SER A 324 17.79 5.94 -15.33
N VAL A 325 17.45 4.81 -15.95
CA VAL A 325 16.19 4.62 -16.66
C VAL A 325 15.39 3.55 -15.96
N GLU A 326 15.96 2.35 -15.79
CA GLU A 326 15.36 1.26 -15.02
C GLU A 326 16.39 0.71 -14.05
N GLY A 327 15.95 0.44 -12.82
CA GLY A 327 16.67 -0.43 -11.92
C GLY A 327 16.39 -1.88 -12.30
N SER A 328 16.94 -2.81 -11.53
CA SER A 328 16.68 -4.23 -11.78
C SER A 328 15.21 -4.60 -11.55
N GLY A 329 14.55 -3.90 -10.63
CA GLY A 329 13.10 -3.96 -10.44
C GLY A 329 12.28 -3.22 -11.51
N GLY A 330 12.89 -2.69 -12.58
CA GLY A 330 12.23 -1.94 -13.64
C GLY A 330 12.14 -0.42 -13.38
N GLY A 331 11.20 0.24 -14.05
CA GLY A 331 11.02 1.71 -14.04
C GLY A 331 9.73 2.21 -13.40
N TYR A 332 9.07 1.37 -12.58
CA TYR A 332 7.76 1.62 -11.98
C TYR A 332 7.81 1.63 -10.43
N LEU A 333 6.66 1.52 -9.75
CA LEU A 333 6.53 1.66 -8.29
C LEU A 333 7.28 0.59 -7.47
N SER A 334 7.46 -0.63 -8.00
CA SER A 334 8.23 -1.71 -7.32
C SER A 334 9.72 -1.35 -7.20
N ASN A 335 10.30 -0.78 -8.26
CA ASN A 335 11.64 -0.20 -8.20
C ASN A 335 11.70 1.00 -7.23
N GLU A 336 10.69 1.88 -7.27
CA GLU A 336 10.70 3.11 -6.48
C GLU A 336 10.62 2.85 -4.97
N ILE A 337 9.80 1.89 -4.50
CA ILE A 337 9.76 1.54 -3.07
C ILE A 337 11.11 1.02 -2.59
N SER A 338 11.79 0.23 -3.41
CA SER A 338 13.12 -0.31 -3.11
C SER A 338 14.15 0.82 -2.98
N TYR A 339 14.18 1.72 -3.97
CA TYR A 339 15.06 2.89 -3.98
C TYR A 339 14.83 3.79 -2.77
N ARG A 340 13.58 4.16 -2.48
CA ARG A 340 13.23 5.02 -1.33
C ARG A 340 13.60 4.39 0.01
N SER A 341 13.38 3.08 0.17
CA SER A 341 13.74 2.35 1.39
C SER A 341 15.24 2.37 1.65
N LEU A 342 16.05 2.09 0.62
CA LEU A 342 17.51 2.13 0.71
C LEU A 342 18.07 3.55 0.92
N LEU A 343 17.49 4.53 0.22
CA LEU A 343 17.87 5.94 0.36
C LEU A 343 17.63 6.42 1.79
N LEU A 344 16.43 6.16 2.33
CA LEU A 344 16.06 6.57 3.68
C LEU A 344 16.93 5.88 4.73
N ARG A 345 17.17 4.55 4.59
CA ARG A 345 18.10 3.81 5.45
C ARG A 345 19.48 4.48 5.51
N SER A 346 19.99 4.88 4.34
CA SER A 346 21.30 5.53 4.21
C SER A 346 21.32 6.91 4.87
N GLN A 347 20.24 7.69 4.75
CA GLN A 347 20.11 9.00 5.41
C GLN A 347 20.13 8.91 6.93
N PHE A 348 19.63 7.81 7.51
CA PHE A 348 19.66 7.56 8.96
C PHE A 348 20.95 6.87 9.44
N ASN A 349 21.88 6.53 8.54
CA ASN A 349 23.09 5.76 8.86
C ASN A 349 22.79 4.50 9.70
N TYR A 350 21.73 3.78 9.31
CA TYR A 350 21.32 2.55 9.99
C TYR A 350 21.57 1.35 9.09
N ASP A 351 22.72 0.69 9.30
CA ASP A 351 23.21 -0.34 8.40
C ASP A 351 22.57 -1.71 8.66
N ILE A 352 21.27 -1.80 8.37
CA ILE A 352 20.52 -3.07 8.36
C ILE A 352 20.32 -3.60 6.94
N PRO A 353 20.09 -4.91 6.76
CA PRO A 353 19.69 -5.49 5.49
C PRO A 353 18.35 -4.94 4.97
N VAL A 354 18.35 -4.36 3.77
CA VAL A 354 17.16 -3.82 3.09
C VAL A 354 17.20 -4.21 1.62
N GLY A 355 16.06 -4.61 1.07
CA GLY A 355 16.00 -4.94 -0.35
C GLY A 355 14.61 -5.26 -0.87
N HIS A 356 14.60 -5.64 -2.14
CA HIS A 356 13.37 -5.88 -2.88
C HIS A 356 13.39 -7.23 -3.56
N ILE A 357 12.24 -7.91 -3.52
CA ILE A 357 12.03 -9.20 -4.15
C ILE A 357 10.84 -9.09 -5.08
N HIS A 358 11.04 -9.45 -6.35
CA HIS A 358 9.95 -9.75 -7.26
C HIS A 358 9.58 -11.21 -7.15
N THR A 359 8.28 -11.50 -7.09
CA THR A 359 7.75 -12.87 -7.10
C THR A 359 7.51 -13.36 -8.54
N PRO A 360 7.32 -14.67 -8.74
CA PRO A 360 6.58 -15.17 -9.90
C PRO A 360 5.22 -14.48 -10.01
N ARG A 361 4.78 -14.22 -11.24
CA ARG A 361 3.48 -13.57 -11.51
C ARG A 361 2.34 -14.59 -11.53
N VAL A 362 1.15 -14.10 -11.22
CA VAL A 362 -0.10 -14.84 -11.37
C VAL A 362 -1.01 -14.07 -12.32
N LYS A 363 -1.80 -14.80 -13.13
CA LYS A 363 -2.78 -14.20 -14.04
C LYS A 363 -4.18 -14.43 -13.46
N GLY A 364 -4.94 -13.36 -13.27
CA GLY A 364 -6.21 -13.46 -12.56
C GLY A 364 -5.91 -13.82 -11.11
N TYR A 365 -6.41 -14.98 -10.65
CA TYR A 365 -6.21 -15.47 -9.29
C TYR A 365 -5.98 -16.98 -9.30
N ASP A 366 -4.99 -17.43 -8.53
CA ASP A 366 -4.65 -18.86 -8.38
C ASP A 366 -4.18 -19.12 -6.94
N ALA A 367 -5.12 -19.55 -6.10
CA ALA A 367 -4.90 -19.74 -4.67
C ALA A 367 -3.71 -20.67 -4.35
N ASP A 368 -3.61 -21.81 -5.07
CA ASP A 368 -2.59 -22.81 -4.82
C ASP A 368 -1.21 -22.30 -5.24
N THR A 369 -1.13 -21.67 -6.41
CA THR A 369 0.11 -21.06 -6.88
C THR A 369 0.55 -19.91 -5.98
N GLU A 370 -0.36 -19.06 -5.55
CA GLU A 370 -0.03 -17.93 -4.66
C GLU A 370 0.38 -18.42 -3.27
N ALA A 371 -0.26 -19.45 -2.73
CA ALA A 371 0.16 -20.09 -1.48
C ALA A 371 1.59 -20.67 -1.57
N ASP A 372 1.91 -21.37 -2.66
CA ASP A 372 3.27 -21.86 -2.93
C ASP A 372 4.29 -20.70 -2.98
N ILE A 373 3.91 -19.55 -3.57
CA ILE A 373 4.76 -18.34 -3.62
C ILE A 373 5.01 -17.83 -2.19
N VAL A 374 3.97 -17.74 -1.36
CA VAL A 374 4.07 -17.30 0.04
C VAL A 374 5.01 -18.20 0.85
N GLU A 375 4.92 -19.51 0.70
CA GLU A 375 5.81 -20.45 1.40
C GLU A 375 7.28 -20.26 1.00
N GLN A 376 7.55 -20.03 -0.30
CA GLN A 376 8.91 -19.76 -0.74
C GLN A 376 9.43 -18.39 -0.24
N ILE A 377 8.58 -17.36 -0.17
CA ILE A 377 8.91 -16.07 0.46
C ILE A 377 9.26 -16.27 1.94
N ARG A 378 8.45 -17.03 2.68
CA ARG A 378 8.69 -17.35 4.10
C ARG A 378 10.05 -18.02 4.29
N ALA A 379 10.39 -18.98 3.43
CA ALA A 379 11.69 -19.65 3.47
C ALA A 379 12.87 -18.69 3.16
N MET A 380 12.70 -17.78 2.20
CA MET A 380 13.71 -16.75 1.88
C MET A 380 13.93 -15.78 3.03
N ILE A 381 12.86 -15.31 3.68
CA ILE A 381 12.95 -14.47 4.88
C ILE A 381 13.67 -15.21 6.02
N GLY A 382 13.33 -16.49 6.25
CA GLY A 382 14.00 -17.32 7.25
C GLY A 382 15.49 -17.51 6.97
N ALA A 383 15.86 -17.77 5.71
CA ALA A 383 17.26 -17.90 5.28
C ALA A 383 18.02 -16.58 5.48
N ALA A 384 17.42 -15.44 5.16
CA ALA A 384 18.03 -14.15 5.42
C ALA A 384 18.18 -13.87 6.92
N ALA A 385 17.14 -14.09 7.73
CA ALA A 385 17.19 -13.90 9.17
C ALA A 385 18.26 -14.78 9.85
N SER A 386 18.61 -15.92 9.26
CA SER A 386 19.68 -16.79 9.77
C SER A 386 21.08 -16.16 9.73
N THR A 387 21.26 -15.05 9.01
CA THR A 387 22.55 -14.34 8.95
C THR A 387 22.74 -13.29 10.05
N LEU A 388 21.78 -13.13 10.97
CA LEU A 388 21.81 -12.14 12.05
C LEU A 388 22.25 -12.68 13.42
#